data_AF-A0A964GHB6-F1
#
_entry.id   AF-A0A964GHB6-F1
#
_cell.length_a   1.000
_cell.length_b   1.000
_cell.length_c   1.000
_cell.angle_alpha   90.00
_cell.angle_beta   90.00
_cell.angle_gamma   90.00
#
_symmetry.space_group_name_H-M   'P 1'
#
loop_
_entity.id
_entity.type
_entity.pdbx_description
1 polymer ?
#
loop_
_entity_poly.entity_id
_entity_poly.type
_entity_poly.pdbx_seq_one_letter_code
_entity_poly.pdbx_strand_id
1 'polypeptide(L)'
;MTGKSRGPAFKKAVIKLAQCPLCRGRAVTRGVFYELPCDHCNASGFVAAATGEALALDELVTQLSMALQVAHRQIEQLKNPQASGPEAGYQGSNQRGAGGTNYTGD
;
A
#
# COMPACT_ATOMS: atom_id res chain seq x y z
N MET A 1 35.08 2.14 -18.81
CA MET A 1 34.75 1.23 -17.68
C MET A 1 33.24 1.04 -17.63
N THR A 2 32.69 0.01 -18.27
CA THR A 2 31.24 -0.28 -18.23
C THR A 2 30.99 -1.50 -17.37
N GLY A 3 30.72 -1.27 -16.09
CA GLY A 3 30.36 -2.32 -15.13
C GLY A 3 28.99 -2.89 -15.48
N LYS A 4 28.96 -4.14 -15.94
CA LYS A 4 27.72 -4.88 -16.24
C LYS A 4 27.06 -5.23 -14.89
N SER A 5 25.99 -4.53 -14.53
CA SER A 5 25.19 -4.83 -13.34
C SER A 5 24.51 -6.20 -13.52
N ARG A 6 25.04 -7.23 -12.86
CA ARG A 6 24.59 -8.63 -12.97
C ARG A 6 23.83 -9.10 -11.72
N GLY A 7 23.14 -8.19 -11.03
CA GLY A 7 22.35 -8.51 -9.84
C GLY A 7 20.85 -8.26 -10.08
N PRO A 8 19.96 -9.10 -9.54
CA PRO A 8 18.54 -8.77 -9.48
C PRO A 8 18.37 -7.45 -8.69
N ALA A 9 17.40 -6.63 -9.08
CA ALA A 9 17.13 -5.37 -8.40
C ALA A 9 16.87 -5.62 -6.91
N PHE A 10 17.45 -4.78 -6.03
CA PHE A 10 17.29 -4.89 -4.58
C PHE A 10 15.83 -4.82 -4.10
N LYS A 11 14.93 -4.28 -4.93
CA LYS A 11 13.48 -4.22 -4.68
C LYS A 11 12.74 -4.52 -5.98
N LYS A 12 11.65 -5.31 -5.91
CA LYS A 12 10.72 -5.44 -7.04
C LYS A 12 10.12 -4.06 -7.34
N ALA A 13 10.04 -3.72 -8.63
CA ALA A 13 9.45 -2.45 -9.07
C ALA A 13 7.95 -2.44 -8.73
N VAL A 14 7.44 -1.30 -8.26
CA VAL A 14 6.00 -1.12 -8.03
C VAL A 14 5.34 -0.86 -9.38
N ILE A 15 4.46 -1.75 -9.79
CA ILE A 15 3.65 -1.60 -11.00
C ILE A 15 2.38 -0.86 -10.63
N LYS A 16 2.04 0.16 -11.41
CA LYS A 16 0.76 0.84 -11.26
C LYS A 16 -0.36 -0.12 -11.67
N LEU A 17 -1.24 -0.45 -10.73
CA LEU A 17 -2.42 -1.27 -10.96
C LEU A 17 -3.62 -0.40 -11.35
N ALA A 18 -4.44 -0.87 -12.28
CA ALA A 18 -5.75 -0.31 -12.61
C ALA A 18 -6.84 -1.36 -12.33
N GLN A 19 -8.06 -0.91 -12.08
CA GLN A 19 -9.20 -1.84 -11.96
C GLN A 19 -9.40 -2.56 -13.30
N CYS A 20 -9.62 -3.87 -13.21
CA CYS A 20 -9.92 -4.71 -14.36
C CYS A 20 -11.18 -4.17 -15.07
N PRO A 21 -11.13 -3.89 -16.39
CA PRO A 21 -12.27 -3.34 -17.11
C PRO A 21 -13.43 -4.34 -17.24
N LEU A 22 -13.15 -5.65 -17.22
CA LEU A 22 -14.17 -6.69 -17.39
C LEU A 22 -14.98 -6.92 -16.12
N CYS A 23 -14.32 -7.09 -14.97
CA CYS A 23 -15.01 -7.30 -13.68
C CYS A 23 -15.18 -6.02 -12.85
N ARG A 24 -14.68 -4.88 -13.33
CA ARG A 24 -14.75 -3.57 -12.65
C ARG A 24 -14.21 -3.62 -11.22
N GLY A 25 -13.08 -4.31 -11.04
CA GLY A 25 -12.46 -4.48 -9.73
C GLY A 25 -13.09 -5.53 -8.82
N ARG A 26 -14.19 -6.18 -9.22
CA ARG A 26 -14.90 -7.15 -8.36
C ARG A 26 -14.20 -8.51 -8.22
N ALA A 27 -13.15 -8.77 -9.01
CA ALA A 27 -12.49 -10.07 -9.12
C ALA A 27 -13.35 -11.23 -9.66
N VAL A 28 -14.65 -11.01 -9.84
CA VAL A 28 -15.61 -12.01 -10.33
C VAL A 28 -16.49 -11.44 -11.45
N THR A 29 -16.97 -12.32 -12.31
CA THR A 29 -17.98 -12.03 -13.33
C THR A 29 -19.28 -12.75 -13.00
N ARG A 30 -20.42 -12.16 -13.37
CA ARG A 30 -21.74 -12.76 -13.09
C ARG A 30 -22.08 -13.81 -14.15
N GLY A 31 -22.10 -15.08 -13.75
CA GLY A 31 -22.69 -16.15 -14.54
C GLY A 31 -24.21 -16.16 -14.43
N VAL A 32 -24.85 -17.15 -15.05
CA VAL A 32 -26.31 -17.29 -15.02
C VAL A 32 -26.84 -17.57 -13.60
N PHE A 33 -26.09 -18.33 -12.80
CA PHE A 33 -26.53 -18.78 -11.48
C PHE A 33 -25.56 -18.47 -10.33
N TYR A 34 -24.30 -18.15 -10.62
CA TYR A 34 -23.26 -17.91 -9.61
C TYR A 34 -22.18 -16.96 -10.15
N GLU A 35 -21.36 -16.44 -9.23
CA GLU A 35 -20.19 -15.64 -9.58
C GLU A 35 -19.03 -16.55 -9.98
N LEU A 36 -18.41 -16.25 -11.10
CA LEU A 36 -17.23 -16.94 -11.63
C LEU A 36 -16.00 -16.07 -11.38
N PRO A 37 -14.84 -16.66 -11.01
CA PRO A 37 -13.58 -15.93 -10.98
C PRO A 37 -13.33 -15.23 -12.33
N CYS A 38 -12.89 -13.97 -12.30
CA CYS A 38 -12.59 -13.25 -13.52
C CYS A 38 -11.23 -13.67 -14.06
N ASP A 39 -11.24 -14.51 -15.09
CA ASP A 39 -10.03 -15.06 -15.71
C ASP A 39 -9.11 -13.97 -16.27
N HIS A 40 -9.67 -12.88 -16.80
CA HIS A 40 -8.89 -11.78 -17.40
C HIS A 40 -7.98 -11.05 -16.42
N CYS A 41 -8.25 -11.11 -15.12
CA CYS A 41 -7.43 -10.43 -14.11
C CYS A 41 -6.88 -11.40 -13.06
N ASN A 42 -6.84 -12.69 -13.36
CA ASN A 42 -6.48 -13.76 -12.41
C ASN A 42 -7.27 -13.63 -11.09
N ALA A 43 -8.56 -13.30 -11.19
CA ALA A 43 -9.46 -13.08 -10.06
C ALA A 43 -8.93 -12.11 -8.98
N SER A 44 -8.11 -11.12 -9.37
CA SER A 44 -7.63 -10.08 -8.44
C SER A 44 -8.45 -8.80 -8.46
N GLY A 45 -9.18 -8.55 -9.55
CA GLY A 45 -9.80 -7.26 -9.81
C GLY A 45 -8.84 -6.21 -10.38
N PHE A 46 -7.56 -6.54 -10.59
CA PHE A 46 -6.55 -5.59 -11.06
C PHE A 46 -5.79 -6.07 -12.30
N VAL A 47 -5.39 -5.12 -13.14
CA VAL A 47 -4.55 -5.30 -14.32
C VAL A 47 -3.42 -4.26 -14.31
N ALA A 48 -2.38 -4.46 -15.12
CA ALA A 48 -1.32 -3.47 -15.27
C ALA A 48 -1.90 -2.22 -15.93
N ALA A 49 -1.77 -1.05 -15.29
CA ALA A 49 -2.36 0.19 -15.80
C ALA A 49 -1.79 0.63 -17.16
N ALA A 50 -0.55 0.22 -17.47
CA ALA A 50 0.12 0.58 -18.71
C ALA A 50 -0.39 -0.21 -19.92
N THR A 51 -0.73 -1.49 -19.74
CA THR A 51 -1.10 -2.39 -20.85
C THR A 51 -2.56 -2.82 -20.82
N GLY A 52 -3.22 -2.73 -19.66
CA GLY A 52 -4.55 -3.30 -19.44
C GLY A 52 -4.54 -4.83 -19.29
N GLU A 53 -3.38 -5.47 -19.23
CA GLU A 53 -3.25 -6.93 -19.18
C GLU A 53 -3.09 -7.46 -17.76
N ALA A 54 -3.47 -8.73 -17.55
CA ALA A 54 -3.15 -9.45 -16.33
C ALA A 54 -1.64 -9.54 -16.12
N LEU A 55 -1.22 -9.36 -14.86
CA LEU A 55 0.15 -9.65 -14.44
C LEU A 55 0.32 -11.16 -14.27
N ALA A 56 1.56 -11.63 -14.41
CA ALA A 56 1.93 -12.97 -13.96
C ALA A 56 1.55 -13.17 -12.49
N LEU A 57 1.10 -14.38 -12.11
CA LEU A 57 0.46 -14.59 -10.81
C LEU A 57 1.38 -14.26 -9.62
N ASP A 58 2.66 -14.62 -9.67
CA ASP A 58 3.65 -14.31 -8.65
C ASP A 58 3.92 -12.80 -8.53
N GLU A 59 3.94 -12.11 -9.67
CA GLU A 59 4.08 -10.66 -9.72
C GLU A 59 2.83 -9.97 -9.18
N LEU A 60 1.65 -10.39 -9.61
CA LEU A 60 0.36 -9.92 -9.13
C LEU A 60 0.24 -10.03 -7.60
N VAL A 61 0.58 -11.19 -7.04
CA VAL A 61 0.59 -11.40 -5.58
C VAL A 61 1.56 -10.43 -4.89
N THR A 62 2.74 -10.22 -5.47
CA THR A 62 3.71 -9.25 -4.94
C THR A 62 3.12 -7.83 -4.95
N GLN A 63 2.57 -7.39 -6.08
CA GLN A 63 2.01 -6.03 -6.23
C GLN A 63 0.83 -5.80 -5.28
N LEU A 64 -0.07 -6.77 -5.14
CA LEU A 64 -1.20 -6.71 -4.21
C LEU A 64 -0.75 -6.68 -2.76
N SER A 65 0.27 -7.46 -2.37
CA SER A 65 0.83 -7.42 -1.03
C SER A 65 1.36 -6.03 -0.68
N MET A 66 2.10 -5.40 -1.60
CA MET A 66 2.59 -4.03 -1.42
C MET A 66 1.44 -3.02 -1.30
N ALA A 67 0.42 -3.12 -2.16
CA ALA A 67 -0.76 -2.23 -2.12
C ALA A 67 -1.53 -2.37 -0.80
N LEU A 68 -1.75 -3.60 -0.32
CA LEU A 68 -2.41 -3.88 0.96
C LEU A 68 -1.63 -3.32 2.15
N GLN A 69 -0.30 -3.45 2.16
CA GLN A 69 0.53 -2.88 3.22
C GLN A 69 0.42 -1.34 3.27
N VAL A 70 0.37 -0.68 2.11
CA VAL A 70 0.16 0.78 2.03
C VAL A 70 -1.23 1.14 2.55
N ALA A 71 -2.27 0.44 2.12
CA ALA A 71 -3.65 0.68 2.57
C ALA A 71 -3.79 0.50 4.09
N HIS A 72 -3.21 -0.56 4.67
CA HIS A 72 -3.22 -0.77 6.11
C HIS A 72 -2.53 0.38 6.86
N ARG A 73 -1.37 0.85 6.39
CA ARG A 73 -0.69 2.01 7.02
C ARG A 73 -1.55 3.27 6.97
N GLN A 74 -2.21 3.54 5.84
CA GLN A 74 -3.10 4.69 5.71
C GLN A 74 -4.31 4.58 6.65
N ILE A 75 -4.92 3.40 6.76
CA ILE A 75 -6.03 3.15 7.69
C ILE A 75 -5.58 3.40 9.13
N GLU A 76 -4.42 2.90 9.54
CA GLU A 76 -3.92 3.09 10.91
C GLU A 76 -3.60 4.56 11.21
N GLN A 77 -3.06 5.31 10.23
CA GLN A 77 -2.86 6.76 10.35
C GLN A 77 -4.18 7.52 10.52
N LEU A 78 -5.25 7.09 9.87
CA LEU A 78 -6.57 7.70 9.99
C LEU A 78 -7.26 7.36 11.31
N LYS A 79 -7.06 6.14 11.84
CA LYS A 79 -7.61 5.72 13.13
C LYS A 79 -6.91 6.37 14.32
N ASN A 80 -5.59 6.48 14.24
CA ASN A 80 -4.76 7.13 15.24
C ASN A 80 -4.09 8.36 14.60
N PRO A 81 -4.86 9.44 14.35
CA PRO A 81 -4.26 10.67 13.87
C PRO A 81 -3.26 11.11 14.95
N GLN A 82 -1.97 10.96 14.66
CA GLN A 82 -0.96 11.61 15.49
C GLN A 82 -1.30 13.09 15.48
N ALA A 83 -1.44 13.69 16.67
CA ALA A 83 -1.59 15.13 16.78
C ALA A 83 -0.47 15.75 15.94
N SER A 84 -0.82 16.47 14.88
CA SER A 84 0.12 17.11 13.96
C SER A 84 0.20 18.62 14.20
N GLY A 85 -0.52 19.11 15.21
CA GLY A 85 -0.48 20.49 15.70
C GLY A 85 0.49 20.67 16.88
N PRO A 86 0.60 21.90 17.42
CA PRO A 86 1.45 22.19 18.59
C PRO A 86 1.18 21.29 19.80
N GLU A 87 -0.03 20.70 19.94
CA GLU A 87 -0.32 19.62 20.91
C GLU A 87 0.66 18.43 20.87
N ALA A 88 1.24 18.10 19.72
CA ALA A 88 2.21 17.02 19.57
C ALA A 88 3.49 17.24 20.39
N GLY A 89 3.86 18.51 20.54
CA GLY A 89 4.99 18.95 21.37
C GLY A 89 4.65 18.94 22.87
N TYR A 90 3.39 19.23 23.24
CA TYR A 90 2.95 19.18 24.64
C TYR A 90 2.82 17.75 25.18
N GLN A 91 2.41 16.78 24.34
CA GLN A 91 2.36 15.36 24.73
C GLN A 91 3.71 14.65 24.64
N GLY A 92 4.71 15.30 24.04
CA GLY A 92 5.99 14.71 23.66
C GLY A 92 7.19 15.07 24.55
N SER A 93 7.03 15.25 25.86
CA SER A 93 8.20 15.20 26.76
C SER A 93 7.77 15.04 28.21
N ASN A 94 7.82 13.80 28.72
CA ASN A 94 8.04 13.46 30.13
C ASN A 94 8.46 11.98 30.28
N GLN A 95 9.34 11.48 29.40
CA GLN A 95 9.91 10.12 29.51
C GLN A 95 11.38 10.09 29.96
N ARG A 96 11.96 11.22 30.35
CA ARG A 96 13.34 11.26 30.89
C ARG A 96 13.37 11.78 32.33
N GLY A 97 12.97 10.92 33.25
CA GLY A 97 13.37 10.99 34.66
C GLY A 97 12.75 12.11 35.51
N ALA A 98 12.90 11.97 36.82
CA ALA A 98 12.49 12.97 37.81
C ALA A 98 13.31 14.26 37.63
N GLY A 99 12.77 15.24 36.91
CA GLY A 99 13.44 16.54 36.72
C GLY A 99 12.91 17.45 35.61
N GLY A 100 11.74 17.18 35.02
CA GLY A 100 11.17 18.03 33.96
C GLY A 100 10.54 19.32 34.49
N THR A 101 11.35 20.36 34.74
CA THR A 101 10.85 21.73 34.94
C THR A 101 10.86 22.47 33.61
N ASN A 102 9.67 22.76 33.06
CA ASN A 102 9.54 23.73 31.97
C ASN A 102 9.59 25.13 32.57
N TYR A 103 10.74 25.81 32.42
CA TYR A 103 10.87 27.22 32.74
C TYR A 103 10.21 28.05 31.65
N THR A 104 9.14 28.76 31.99
CA THR A 104 8.55 29.81 31.14
C THR A 104 8.73 31.12 31.90
N GLY A 105 9.72 31.91 31.51
CA GLY A 105 9.95 33.25 32.05
C GLY A 105 9.13 34.27 31.28
N ASP A 106 8.39 35.09 32.03
CA ASP A 106 7.83 36.40 31.66
C ASP A 106 8.94 37.46 31.65
#